data_AF-A0A383CFU0-F1
#
_entry.id   AF-A0A383CFU0-F1
#
_cell.length_a   1.000
_cell.length_b   1.000
_cell.length_c   1.000
_cell.angle_alpha   90.00
_cell.angle_beta   90.00
_cell.angle_gamma   90.00
#
_symmetry.space_group_name_H-M   'P 1'
#
loop_
_entity.id
_entity.type
_entity.pdbx_description
1 polymer ?
#
loop_
_entity_poly.entity_id
_entity_poly.type
_entity_poly.pdbx_seq_one_letter_code
_entity_poly.pdbx_strand_id
1 'polypeptide(L)'
;LDFGHWVAHKLEQISDFRIGHGEAVAIGMAVDLIYSARVGLVKPETTDRILRLLETLGFRLFDDLLLTEEENGERAILKGLEEFREHLGGQLTITLIQGIGEGIEVNAMDKTEILASVDDLRKRHLATLVA
;
A
#
# COMPACT_ATOMS: atom_id res chain seq x y z
N LEU A 1 10.09 7.89 8.24
CA LEU A 1 8.74 8.43 7.95
C LEU A 1 8.23 7.53 6.84
N ASP A 2 7.65 6.39 7.22
CA ASP A 2 7.72 5.17 6.40
C ASP A 2 6.34 4.70 5.89
N PHE A 3 5.33 5.54 6.04
CA PHE A 3 3.97 5.29 5.52
C PHE A 3 4.00 5.03 4.01
N GLY A 4 3.50 3.88 3.58
CA GLY A 4 3.53 3.41 2.19
C GLY A 4 4.87 2.84 1.69
N HIS A 5 5.96 2.94 2.45
CA HIS A 5 7.31 2.67 1.91
C HIS A 5 7.62 1.19 1.71
N TRP A 6 7.03 0.30 2.50
CA TRP A 6 7.28 -1.14 2.35
C TRP A 6 6.76 -1.67 0.99
N VAL A 7 5.60 -1.19 0.54
CA VAL A 7 5.09 -1.46 -0.82
C VAL A 7 5.94 -0.74 -1.85
N ALA A 8 6.26 0.54 -1.61
CA ALA A 8 6.99 1.37 -2.56
C ALA A 8 8.34 0.75 -2.93
N HIS A 9 9.16 0.40 -1.93
CA HIS A 9 10.46 -0.22 -2.16
C HIS A 9 10.34 -1.53 -2.93
N LYS A 10 9.31 -2.34 -2.63
CA LYS A 10 9.09 -3.59 -3.35
C LYS A 10 8.69 -3.35 -4.81
N LEU A 11 7.80 -2.39 -5.06
CA LEU A 11 7.38 -1.99 -6.41
C LEU A 11 8.53 -1.42 -7.23
N GLU A 12 9.38 -0.57 -6.64
CA GLU A 12 10.58 -0.05 -7.29
C GLU A 12 11.48 -1.20 -7.75
N GLN A 13 11.75 -2.17 -6.88
CA GLN A 13 12.58 -3.32 -7.21
C GLN A 13 11.98 -4.20 -8.31
N ILE A 14 10.72 -4.64 -8.17
CA ILE A 14 10.11 -5.58 -9.14
C ILE A 14 9.72 -4.91 -10.46
N SER A 15 9.70 -3.58 -10.50
CA SER A 15 9.49 -2.81 -11.73
C SER A 15 10.80 -2.47 -12.46
N ASP A 16 11.95 -2.96 -11.98
CA ASP A 16 13.28 -2.53 -12.44
C ASP A 16 13.42 -0.99 -12.44
N PHE A 17 12.88 -0.34 -11.40
CA PHE A 17 12.86 1.11 -11.22
C PHE A 17 12.17 1.89 -12.34
N ARG A 18 11.29 1.23 -13.13
CA ARG A 18 10.39 1.91 -14.08
C ARG A 18 9.40 2.82 -13.36
N ILE A 19 8.91 2.39 -12.20
CA ILE A 19 8.01 3.19 -11.36
C ILE A 19 8.88 4.14 -10.53
N GLY A 20 8.69 5.44 -10.67
CA GLY A 20 9.43 6.44 -9.91
C GLY A 20 9.02 6.44 -8.43
N HIS A 21 9.93 6.88 -7.56
CA HIS A 21 9.74 6.85 -6.10
C HIS A 21 8.42 7.47 -5.63
N GLY A 22 8.08 8.68 -6.12
CA GLY A 22 6.85 9.36 -5.75
C GLY A 22 5.57 8.59 -6.12
N GLU A 23 5.57 7.90 -7.28
CA GLU A 23 4.45 7.05 -7.69
C GLU A 23 4.40 5.75 -6.87
N ALA A 24 5.55 5.13 -6.62
CA ALA A 24 5.62 3.95 -5.77
C ALA A 24 5.11 4.23 -4.34
N VAL A 25 5.48 5.38 -3.76
CA VAL A 25 4.97 5.83 -2.46
C VAL A 25 3.47 6.12 -2.51
N ALA A 26 2.96 6.75 -3.57
CA ALA A 26 1.51 6.99 -3.69
C ALA A 26 0.71 5.68 -3.75
N ILE A 27 1.19 4.67 -4.48
CA ILE A 27 0.58 3.34 -4.51
C ILE A 27 0.65 2.68 -3.12
N GLY A 28 1.81 2.75 -2.46
CA GLY A 28 1.98 2.20 -1.12
C GLY A 28 1.09 2.85 -0.07
N MET A 29 0.95 4.18 -0.10
CA MET A 29 0.01 4.90 0.74
C MET A 29 -1.43 4.43 0.48
N ALA A 30 -1.80 4.20 -0.79
CA ALA A 30 -3.15 3.73 -1.12
C ALA A 30 -3.43 2.33 -0.53
N VAL A 31 -2.46 1.42 -0.56
CA VAL A 31 -2.55 0.10 0.09
C VAL A 31 -2.72 0.27 1.60
N ASP A 32 -1.86 1.05 2.25
CA ASP A 32 -1.90 1.25 3.71
C ASP A 32 -3.18 1.95 4.18
N LEU A 33 -3.72 2.89 3.39
CA LEU A 33 -4.98 3.58 3.67
C LEU A 33 -6.19 2.65 3.62
N ILE A 34 -6.25 1.80 2.60
CA ILE A 34 -7.33 0.81 2.47
C ILE A 34 -7.19 -0.22 3.58
N TYR A 35 -5.98 -0.72 3.84
CA TYR A 35 -5.72 -1.63 4.95
C TYR A 35 -6.17 -1.03 6.28
N SER A 36 -5.76 0.21 6.58
CA SER A 36 -6.14 0.90 7.81
C SER A 36 -7.65 1.03 7.96
N ALA A 37 -8.38 1.26 6.86
CA ALA A 37 -9.84 1.30 6.89
C ALA A 37 -10.45 -0.09 7.15
N ARG A 38 -9.93 -1.13 6.50
CA ARG A 38 -10.41 -2.52 6.65
C ARG A 38 -10.24 -3.04 8.07
N VAL A 39 -9.12 -2.72 8.72
CA VAL A 39 -8.86 -3.11 10.12
C VAL A 39 -9.44 -2.14 11.15
N GLY A 40 -10.21 -1.13 10.71
CA GLY A 40 -10.92 -0.20 11.60
C GLY A 40 -10.05 0.87 12.27
N LEU A 41 -8.83 1.11 11.78
CA LEU A 41 -7.94 2.17 12.29
C LEU A 41 -8.38 3.56 11.83
N VAL A 42 -8.87 3.68 10.59
CA VAL A 42 -9.32 4.95 10.01
C VAL A 42 -10.72 4.79 9.41
N LYS A 43 -11.51 5.87 9.43
CA LYS A 43 -12.85 5.86 8.84
C LYS A 43 -12.78 5.70 7.31
N PRO A 44 -13.64 4.87 6.68
CA PRO A 44 -13.67 4.70 5.23
C PRO A 44 -13.81 6.02 4.45
N GLU A 45 -14.59 6.98 4.97
CA GLU A 45 -14.78 8.29 4.33
C GLU A 45 -13.50 9.13 4.33
N THR A 46 -12.69 9.00 5.38
CA THR A 46 -11.37 9.64 5.46
C THR A 46 -10.42 9.03 4.44
N THR A 47 -10.38 7.70 4.35
CA THR A 47 -9.60 6.99 3.32
C THR A 47 -10.00 7.42 1.92
N ASP A 48 -11.30 7.42 1.59
CA ASP A 48 -11.77 7.81 0.26
C ASP A 48 -11.40 9.26 -0.08
N ARG A 49 -11.51 10.19 0.89
CA ARG A 49 -11.10 11.58 0.71
C ARG A 49 -9.60 11.71 0.38
N ILE A 50 -8.73 10.93 1.02
CA ILE A 50 -7.29 10.95 0.76
C ILE A 50 -6.98 10.34 -0.62
N LEU A 51 -7.57 9.19 -0.95
CA LEU A 51 -7.36 8.54 -2.25
C LEU A 51 -7.79 9.45 -3.41
N ARG A 52 -8.95 10.11 -3.31
CA ARG A 52 -9.42 11.08 -4.31
C ARG A 52 -8.47 12.27 -4.47
N LEU A 53 -7.89 12.75 -3.38
CA LEU A 53 -6.91 13.84 -3.44
C LEU A 53 -5.68 13.41 -4.24
N LEU A 54 -5.13 12.22 -3.96
CA LEU A 54 -3.96 11.71 -4.69
C LEU A 54 -4.26 11.54 -6.19
N GLU A 55 -5.44 10.99 -6.53
CA GLU A 55 -5.90 10.87 -7.92
C GLU A 55 -6.06 12.25 -8.59
N THR A 56 -6.61 13.23 -7.86
CA THR A 56 -6.77 14.62 -8.35
C THR A 56 -5.41 15.29 -8.62
N LEU A 57 -4.40 14.95 -7.83
CA LEU A 57 -3.02 15.42 -8.02
C LEU A 57 -2.31 14.70 -9.18
N GLY A 58 -2.95 13.71 -9.82
CA GLY A 58 -2.44 13.00 -10.99
C GLY A 58 -1.72 11.70 -10.68
N PHE A 59 -1.72 11.22 -9.44
CA PHE A 59 -1.10 9.93 -9.11
C PHE A 59 -1.97 8.75 -9.58
N ARG A 60 -1.29 7.72 -10.11
CA ARG A 60 -1.89 6.39 -10.27
C ARG A 60 -1.70 5.64 -8.95
N LEU A 61 -2.81 5.13 -8.41
CA LEU A 61 -2.80 4.43 -7.11
C LEU A 61 -2.75 2.91 -7.27
N PHE A 62 -2.61 2.39 -8.48
CA PHE A 62 -2.55 0.96 -8.75
C PHE A 62 -1.60 0.68 -9.92
N ASP A 63 -0.85 -0.42 -9.82
CA ASP A 63 -0.07 -1.01 -10.89
C ASP A 63 -0.23 -2.54 -10.81
N ASP A 64 -0.29 -3.22 -11.95
CA ASP A 64 -0.49 -4.68 -12.01
C ASP A 64 0.62 -5.46 -11.29
N LEU A 65 1.78 -4.86 -11.07
CA LEU A 65 2.87 -5.44 -10.27
C LEU A 65 2.49 -5.72 -8.80
N LEU A 66 1.46 -5.06 -8.27
CA LEU A 66 0.87 -5.44 -6.97
C LEU A 66 0.28 -6.86 -6.98
N LEU A 67 -0.02 -7.37 -8.18
CA LEU A 67 -0.58 -8.69 -8.40
C LEU A 67 0.47 -9.78 -8.68
N THR A 68 1.76 -9.41 -8.79
CA THR A 68 2.84 -10.34 -9.09
C THR A 68 2.91 -11.46 -8.04
N GLU A 69 2.98 -12.69 -8.52
CA GLU A 69 3.16 -13.90 -7.71
C GLU A 69 4.62 -14.37 -7.83
N GLU A 70 5.16 -14.86 -6.72
CA GLU A 70 6.44 -15.58 -6.68
C GLU A 70 6.22 -17.05 -7.10
N GLU A 71 7.30 -17.81 -7.29
CA GLU A 71 7.24 -19.22 -7.73
C GLU A 71 6.44 -20.13 -6.78
N ASN A 72 6.34 -19.76 -5.50
CA ASN A 72 5.58 -20.47 -4.49
C ASN A 72 4.07 -20.12 -4.49
N GLY A 73 3.62 -19.23 -5.37
CA GLY A 73 2.24 -18.74 -5.47
C GLY A 73 1.87 -17.64 -4.46
N GLU A 74 2.81 -17.17 -3.63
CA GLU A 74 2.57 -16.02 -2.76
C GLU A 74 2.75 -14.70 -3.52
N ARG A 75 2.09 -13.65 -3.05
CA ARG A 75 2.21 -12.31 -3.65
C ARG A 75 3.55 -11.68 -3.30
N ALA A 76 4.28 -11.21 -4.32
CA ALA A 76 5.61 -10.62 -4.18
C ALA A 76 5.66 -9.44 -3.18
N ILE A 77 4.57 -8.68 -3.08
CA ILE A 77 4.44 -7.59 -2.10
C ILE A 77 4.56 -8.07 -0.65
N LEU A 78 4.06 -9.27 -0.30
CA LEU A 78 4.16 -9.80 1.07
C LEU A 78 5.60 -10.07 1.47
N LYS A 79 6.44 -10.46 0.51
CA LYS A 79 7.89 -10.57 0.70
C LYS A 79 8.52 -9.18 0.93
N GLY A 80 8.01 -8.15 0.26
CA GLY A 80 8.39 -6.76 0.51
C GLY A 80 8.19 -6.34 1.97
N LEU A 81 7.10 -6.79 2.62
CA LEU A 81 6.88 -6.53 4.04
C LEU A 81 7.95 -7.20 4.94
N GLU A 82 8.34 -8.43 4.62
CA GLU A 82 9.38 -9.16 5.36
C GLU A 82 10.77 -8.54 5.13
N GLU A 83 11.12 -8.19 3.88
CA GLU A 83 12.35 -7.48 3.53
C GLU A 83 12.44 -6.12 4.24
N PHE A 84 11.31 -5.42 4.34
CA PHE A 84 11.22 -4.16 5.07
C PHE A 84 11.45 -4.35 6.58
N ARG A 85 10.88 -5.41 7.18
CA ARG A 85 11.15 -5.76 8.58
C ARG A 85 12.64 -6.01 8.83
N GLU A 86 13.30 -6.74 7.94
CA GLU A 86 14.74 -7.02 8.04
C GLU A 86 15.56 -5.73 7.96
N HIS A 87 15.19 -4.81 7.05
CA HIS A 87 15.80 -3.50 6.94
C HIS A 87 15.69 -2.66 8.23
N LEU A 88 14.61 -2.82 8.98
CA LEU A 88 14.40 -2.16 10.28
C LEU A 88 15.13 -2.82 11.46
N GLY A 89 15.93 -3.86 11.23
CA GLY A 89 16.65 -4.57 12.29
C GLY A 89 15.84 -5.70 12.95
N GLY A 90 14.80 -6.20 12.27
CA GLY A 90 14.09 -7.44 12.63
C GLY A 90 12.77 -7.25 13.38
N GLN A 91 12.51 -6.08 13.96
CA GLN A 91 11.20 -5.71 14.47
C GLN A 91 10.45 -4.91 13.41
N LEU A 92 9.25 -5.36 13.04
CA LEU A 92 8.42 -4.62 12.11
C LEU A 92 7.92 -3.36 12.83
N THR A 93 8.04 -2.21 12.19
CA THR A 93 7.51 -0.94 12.70
C THR A 93 7.00 -0.17 11.49
N ILE A 94 5.70 -0.29 11.23
CA ILE A 94 5.03 0.34 10.09
C ILE A 94 4.20 1.51 10.61
N THR A 95 4.45 2.69 10.05
CA THR A 95 3.58 3.85 10.25
C THR A 95 2.30 3.68 9.43
N LEU A 96 1.17 3.55 10.11
CA LEU A 96 -0.18 3.65 9.53
C LEU A 96 -0.86 4.94 10.01
N ILE A 97 -2.10 5.19 9.59
CA ILE A 97 -2.88 6.35 10.04
C ILE A 97 -4.15 5.94 10.79
N GLN A 98 -4.52 6.74 11.78
CA GLN A 98 -5.83 6.68 12.44
C GLN A 98 -6.73 7.86 12.05
N GLY A 99 -6.14 8.91 11.48
CA GLY A 99 -6.81 10.12 11.03
C GLY A 99 -5.85 11.01 10.24
N ILE A 100 -6.38 12.09 9.65
CA ILE A 100 -5.54 13.05 8.93
C ILE A 100 -4.69 13.81 9.94
N GLY A 101 -3.36 13.66 9.83
CA GLY A 101 -2.41 14.22 10.79
C GLY A 101 -2.14 13.33 12.01
N GLU A 102 -2.69 12.11 12.04
CA GLU A 102 -2.61 11.19 13.18
C GLU A 102 -2.03 9.83 12.73
N GLY A 103 -0.75 9.61 13.02
CA GLY A 103 -0.04 8.37 12.73
C GLY A 103 -0.04 7.39 13.91
N ILE A 104 0.07 6.09 13.62
CA ILE A 104 0.27 5.02 14.59
C ILE A 104 1.34 4.05 14.09
N GLU A 105 2.19 3.58 14.99
CA GLU A 105 3.16 2.53 14.69
C GLU A 105 2.56 1.15 15.01
N VAL A 106 2.59 0.25 14.03
CA VAL A 106 2.16 -1.15 14.21
C VAL A 106 3.33 -2.10 13.99
N ASN A 107 3.34 -3.18 14.79
CA ASN A 107 4.41 -4.18 14.73
C ASN A 107 3.99 -5.49 14.04
N ALA A 108 2.77 -5.53 13.51
CA ALA A 108 2.22 -6.66 12.77
C ALA A 108 1.12 -6.16 11.83
N MET A 109 0.97 -6.84 10.69
CA MET A 109 -0.11 -6.61 9.74
C MET A 109 -0.71 -7.95 9.31
N ASP A 110 -2.02 -8.01 9.15
CA ASP A 110 -2.72 -9.21 8.69
C ASP A 110 -2.53 -9.37 7.17
N LYS A 111 -1.88 -10.47 6.76
CA LYS A 111 -1.61 -10.76 5.34
C LYS A 111 -2.89 -10.88 4.52
N THR A 112 -3.96 -11.44 5.08
CA THR A 112 -5.26 -11.57 4.40
C THR A 112 -5.86 -10.20 4.12
N GLU A 113 -5.81 -9.30 5.10
CA GLU A 113 -6.34 -7.93 4.93
C GLU A 113 -5.46 -7.09 4.00
N ILE A 114 -4.15 -7.30 3.97
CA ILE A 114 -3.26 -6.69 2.96
C ILE A 114 -3.71 -7.10 1.56
N LEU A 115 -3.89 -8.40 1.31
CA LEU A 115 -4.28 -8.89 -0.02
C LEU A 115 -5.67 -8.39 -0.42
N ALA A 116 -6.62 -8.39 0.51
CA ALA A 116 -7.94 -7.82 0.27
C ALA A 116 -7.91 -6.31 0.00
N SER A 117 -6.97 -5.58 0.62
CA SER A 117 -6.76 -4.15 0.34
C SER A 117 -6.29 -3.91 -1.09
N VAL A 118 -5.37 -4.75 -1.58
CA VAL A 118 -4.91 -4.69 -2.98
C VAL A 118 -6.05 -5.00 -3.95
N ASP A 119 -6.93 -5.95 -3.62
CA ASP A 119 -8.12 -6.25 -4.42
C ASP A 119 -9.12 -5.10 -4.46
N ASP A 120 -9.34 -4.41 -3.34
CA ASP A 120 -10.21 -3.24 -3.29
C ASP A 120 -9.62 -2.06 -4.08
N LEU A 121 -8.29 -1.89 -4.04
CA LEU A 121 -7.58 -0.91 -4.86
C LEU A 121 -7.68 -1.23 -6.36
N ARG A 122 -7.59 -2.50 -6.74
CA ARG A 122 -7.83 -2.96 -8.11
C ARG A 122 -9.26 -2.64 -8.57
N LYS A 123 -10.27 -2.92 -7.75
CA LYS A 123 -11.68 -2.60 -8.08
C LYS A 123 -11.86 -1.09 -8.28
N ARG A 124 -11.26 -0.27 -7.41
CA ARG A 124 -11.26 1.19 -7.53
C ARG A 124 -10.64 1.63 -8.86
N HIS A 125 -9.47 1.10 -9.21
CA HIS A 125 -8.79 1.40 -10.47
C HIS A 125 -9.64 1.03 -11.70
N LEU A 126 -10.28 -0.13 -11.69
CA LEU A 126 -11.18 -0.53 -12.79
C LEU A 126 -12.40 0.39 -12.90
N ALA A 127 -12.94 0.86 -11.77
CA ALA A 127 -14.06 1.80 -11.78
C ALA A 127 -13.69 3.18 -12.35
N THR A 128 -12.45 3.64 -12.15
CA THR A 128 -11.99 4.93 -12.69
C THR A 128 -11.69 4.90 -14.18
N LEU A 129 -11.40 3.72 -14.76
CA LEU A 129 -11.24 3.55 -16.21
C LEU A 129 -12.57 3.59 -17.00
N VAL A 130 -13.69 3.36 -16.32
CA VAL A 130 -15.04 3.29 -16.92
C VAL A 130 -15.83 4.60 -16.72
N ALA A 131 -15.33 5.52 -15.90
CA ALA A 131 -15.92 6.82 -15.60
C ALA A 131 -15.43 7.91 -16.56
#